data_AF-A0A8J4GLM5-F1
#
_entry.id   AF-A0A8J4GLM5-F1
#
_cell.length_a   1.000
_cell.length_b   1.000
_cell.length_c   1.000
_cell.angle_alpha   90.00
_cell.angle_beta   90.00
_cell.angle_gamma   90.00
#
_symmetry.space_group_name_H-M   'P 1'
#
loop_
_entity.id
_entity.type
_entity.pdbx_description
1 polymer ?
#
loop_
_entity_poly.entity_id
_entity_poly.type
_entity_poly.pdbx_seq_one_letter_code
_entity_poly.pdbx_strand_id
1 'polypeptide(L)'
;MQRILAADTAGHAGLKAHEYAGFALAGATPVAIFSSKDSLLQKTADFVFSLAIPIHSHICMNAVVSDYIPRAARGAARVGVLGMSVVTYLGIMKMNLSGPGVTETVKGLWRRPQK
;
A
#
# COMPACT_ATOMS: atom_id res chain seq x y z
N MET A 1 19.68 -5.84 1.90
CA MET A 1 18.51 -6.25 2.73
C MET A 1 18.21 -5.28 3.87
N GLN A 2 19.22 -4.79 4.61
CA GLN A 2 18.99 -3.86 5.74
C GLN A 2 18.18 -2.60 5.37
N ARG A 3 18.41 -2.01 4.19
CA ARG A 3 17.62 -0.85 3.70
C ARG A 3 16.14 -1.15 3.46
N ILE A 4 15.77 -2.41 3.27
CA ILE A 4 14.39 -2.84 3.10
C ILE A 4 13.79 -3.12 4.49
N LEU A 5 14.49 -3.88 5.33
CA LEU A 5 14.01 -4.17 6.69
C LEU A 5 13.94 -2.93 7.58
N ALA A 6 14.80 -1.94 7.37
CA ALA A 6 14.86 -0.70 8.15
C ALA A 6 14.47 0.50 7.29
N ALA A 7 13.38 0.38 6.53
CA ALA A 7 13.04 1.31 5.45
C ALA A 7 12.83 2.77 5.91
N ASP A 8 12.38 2.96 7.14
CA ASP A 8 12.24 4.26 7.81
C ASP A 8 13.58 4.98 8.02
N THR A 9 14.65 4.22 8.22
CA THR A 9 16.01 4.75 8.46
C THR A 9 16.93 4.62 7.25
N ALA A 10 16.40 4.30 6.06
CA ALA A 10 17.17 4.09 4.84
C ALA A 10 17.73 5.39 4.20
N GLY A 11 17.69 6.51 4.91
CA GLY A 11 18.15 7.82 4.47
C GLY A 11 17.27 8.41 3.35
N HIS A 12 17.87 9.29 2.52
CA HIS A 12 17.17 10.00 1.45
C HIS A 12 16.40 9.09 0.49
N ALA A 13 16.89 7.88 0.22
CA ALA A 13 16.21 6.94 -0.65
C ALA A 13 14.88 6.45 -0.07
N GLY A 14 14.85 6.13 1.24
CA GLY A 14 13.63 5.72 1.94
C GLY A 14 12.62 6.87 2.01
N LEU A 15 13.10 8.07 2.32
CA LEU A 15 12.25 9.27 2.36
C LEU A 15 11.62 9.58 0.99
N LYS A 16 12.40 9.57 -0.09
CA LYS A 16 11.88 9.79 -1.45
C LYS A 16 10.85 8.73 -1.85
N ALA A 17 11.12 7.45 -1.54
CA ALA A 17 10.17 6.38 -1.83
C ALA A 17 8.85 6.60 -1.08
N HIS A 18 8.91 7.01 0.19
CA HIS A 18 7.73 7.35 0.98
C HIS A 18 6.97 8.55 0.41
N GLU A 19 7.65 9.65 0.06
CA GLU A 19 7.06 10.85 -0.51
C GLU A 19 6.40 10.57 -1.87
N TYR A 20 7.09 9.89 -2.78
CA TYR A 20 6.52 9.53 -4.08
C TYR A 20 5.34 8.58 -3.96
N ALA A 21 5.40 7.59 -3.04
CA ALA A 21 4.25 6.76 -2.76
C ALA A 21 3.09 7.59 -2.20
N GLY A 22 3.36 8.54 -1.29
CA GLY A 22 2.36 9.48 -0.77
C GLY A 22 1.70 10.33 -1.87
N PHE A 23 2.49 10.93 -2.77
CA PHE A 23 1.96 11.68 -3.91
C PHE A 23 1.17 10.81 -4.89
N ALA A 24 1.64 9.59 -5.15
CA ALA A 24 0.91 8.64 -5.98
C ALA A 24 -0.45 8.28 -5.38
N LEU A 25 -0.52 8.06 -4.05
CA LEU A 25 -1.78 7.83 -3.35
C LEU A 25 -2.70 9.06 -3.40
N ALA A 26 -2.15 10.25 -3.16
CA ALA A 26 -2.89 11.51 -3.20
C ALA A 26 -3.51 11.77 -4.59
N GLY A 27 -2.79 11.44 -5.67
CA GLY A 27 -3.30 11.55 -7.04
C GLY A 27 -4.26 10.42 -7.44
N ALA A 28 -3.96 9.18 -7.08
CA ALA A 28 -4.78 8.02 -7.47
C ALA A 28 -6.15 8.01 -6.76
N THR A 29 -6.25 8.55 -5.54
CA THR A 29 -7.49 8.60 -4.75
C THR A 29 -8.64 9.31 -5.47
N PRO A 30 -8.51 10.58 -5.90
CA PRO A 30 -9.58 11.24 -6.65
C PRO A 30 -9.87 10.55 -7.98
N VAL A 31 -8.86 10.04 -8.69
CA VAL A 31 -9.06 9.28 -9.94
C VAL A 31 -9.94 8.04 -9.70
N ALA A 32 -9.66 7.29 -8.64
CA ALA A 32 -10.47 6.15 -8.24
C ALA A 32 -11.92 6.54 -7.90
N ILE A 33 -12.11 7.60 -7.12
CA ILE A 33 -13.44 8.10 -6.72
C ILE A 33 -14.28 8.47 -7.94
N PHE A 34 -13.71 9.18 -8.90
CA PHE A 34 -14.45 9.67 -10.07
C PHE A 34 -14.47 8.71 -11.28
N SER A 35 -13.68 7.63 -11.24
CA SER A 35 -13.71 6.62 -12.31
C SER A 35 -15.04 5.85 -12.36
N SER A 36 -15.46 5.47 -13.57
CA SER A 36 -16.56 4.53 -13.77
C SER A 36 -16.06 3.08 -13.62
N LYS A 37 -16.99 2.18 -13.28
CA LYS A 37 -16.71 0.74 -13.15
C LYS A 37 -16.09 0.18 -14.45
N ASP A 38 -15.06 -0.63 -14.30
CA ASP A 38 -14.30 -1.31 -15.36
C ASP A 38 -13.56 -0.38 -16.35
N SER A 39 -13.52 0.93 -16.07
CA SER A 39 -12.84 1.91 -16.92
C SER A 39 -11.32 1.82 -16.84
N LEU A 40 -10.64 2.35 -17.87
CA LEU A 40 -9.18 2.43 -17.89
C LEU A 40 -8.63 3.28 -16.73
N LEU A 41 -9.33 4.36 -16.36
CA LEU A 41 -8.96 5.21 -15.23
C LEU A 41 -9.02 4.45 -13.91
N GLN A 42 -10.07 3.67 -13.69
CA GLN A 42 -10.19 2.81 -12.50
C GLN A 42 -9.02 1.82 -12.43
N LYS A 43 -8.78 1.06 -13.51
CA LYS A 43 -7.72 0.04 -13.57
C LYS A 43 -6.33 0.65 -13.36
N THR A 44 -6.11 1.87 -13.86
CA THR A 44 -4.86 2.61 -13.67
C THR A 44 -4.68 3.02 -12.21
N ALA A 45 -5.71 3.59 -11.58
CA ALA A 45 -5.67 3.93 -10.16
C ALA A 45 -5.45 2.70 -9.28
N ASP A 46 -6.14 1.59 -9.58
CA ASP A 46 -6.00 0.31 -8.89
C ASP A 46 -4.58 -0.24 -8.99
N PHE A 47 -3.95 -0.15 -10.16
CA PHE A 47 -2.55 -0.52 -10.33
C PHE A 47 -1.60 0.37 -9.52
N VAL A 48 -1.82 1.68 -9.52
CA VAL A 48 -1.04 2.62 -8.68
C VAL A 48 -1.17 2.27 -7.21
N PHE A 49 -2.39 2.00 -6.72
CA PHE A 49 -2.62 1.56 -5.34
C PHE A 49 -1.89 0.26 -5.00
N SER A 50 -1.83 -0.68 -5.95
CA SER A 50 -1.15 -1.96 -5.72
C SER A 50 0.32 -1.79 -5.36
N LEU A 51 0.98 -0.73 -5.84
CA LEU A 51 2.38 -0.43 -5.51
C LEU A 51 2.50 0.58 -4.38
N ALA A 52 1.76 1.68 -4.45
CA ALA A 52 1.93 2.81 -3.55
C ALA A 52 1.48 2.49 -2.12
N ILE A 53 0.37 1.74 -1.94
CA ILE A 53 -0.13 1.36 -0.61
C ILE A 53 0.90 0.53 0.15
N PRO A 54 1.41 -0.61 -0.36
CA PRO A 54 2.38 -1.41 0.39
C PRO A 54 3.70 -0.68 0.60
N ILE A 55 4.19 0.12 -0.36
CA ILE A 55 5.44 0.88 -0.19
C ILE A 55 5.30 1.92 0.93
N HIS A 56 4.27 2.77 0.87
CA HIS A 56 4.00 3.79 1.88
C HIS A 56 3.82 3.14 3.25
N SER A 57 2.96 2.12 3.33
CA SER A 57 2.65 1.43 4.58
C SER A 57 3.86 0.70 5.16
N HIS A 58 4.70 0.08 4.32
CA HIS A 58 5.92 -0.60 4.78
C HIS A 58 6.87 0.38 5.47
N ILE A 59 7.09 1.55 4.89
CA ILE A 59 7.98 2.57 5.47
C ILE A 59 7.38 3.12 6.78
N CYS A 60 6.10 3.48 6.77
CA CYS A 60 5.41 3.99 7.97
C CYS A 60 5.38 2.96 9.11
N MET A 61 5.10 1.69 8.82
CA MET A 61 5.10 0.64 9.85
C MET A 61 6.50 0.37 10.41
N ASN A 62 7.55 0.54 9.62
CA ASN A 62 8.91 0.47 10.15
C ASN A 62 9.23 1.63 11.11
N ALA A 63 8.68 2.83 10.88
CA ALA A 63 8.77 3.93 11.83
C ALA A 63 8.04 3.60 13.14
N VAL A 64 6.84 3.02 13.06
CA VAL A 64 6.11 2.51 14.24
C VAL A 64 6.95 1.48 15.02
N VAL A 65 7.63 0.56 14.32
CA VAL A 65 8.54 -0.40 14.97
C VAL A 65 9.70 0.32 15.66
N SER A 66 10.26 1.36 15.03
CA SER A 66 11.34 2.16 15.62
C SER A 66 10.91 2.93 16.86
N ASP A 67 9.66 3.40 16.90
CA ASP A 67 9.13 4.18 18.03
C ASP A 67 8.76 3.29 19.23
N TYR A 68 8.14 2.14 18.98
CA TYR A 68 7.47 1.38 20.05
C TYR A 68 8.11 0.02 20.38
N ILE A 69 8.94 -0.56 19.49
CA ILE A 69 9.55 -1.88 19.73
C ILE A 69 10.94 -1.74 20.37
N PRO A 70 11.23 -2.46 21.48
CA PRO A 70 12.55 -2.49 22.08
C PRO A 70 13.64 -2.92 21.09
N ARG A 71 14.84 -2.31 21.17
CA ARG A 71 15.94 -2.54 20.21
C ARG A 71 16.24 -4.02 19.96
N ALA A 72 16.20 -4.84 21.00
CA ALA A 72 16.46 -6.28 20.91
C ALA A 72 15.45 -7.04 20.02
N ALA A 73 14.21 -6.58 19.92
CA ALA A 73 13.13 -7.25 19.17
C ALA A 73 12.87 -6.62 17.79
N ARG A 74 13.47 -5.46 17.47
CA ARG A 74 13.21 -4.74 16.20
C ARG A 74 13.49 -5.58 14.97
N GLY A 75 14.57 -6.37 14.97
CA GLY A 75 14.91 -7.21 13.82
C GLY A 75 13.79 -8.17 13.44
N ALA A 76 13.23 -8.89 14.43
CA ALA A 76 12.12 -9.80 14.22
C ALA A 76 10.85 -9.07 13.79
N ALA A 77 10.50 -7.95 14.45
CA ALA A 77 9.34 -7.16 14.10
C ALA A 77 9.40 -6.63 12.65
N ARG A 78 10.57 -6.15 12.21
CA ARG A 78 10.81 -5.66 10.85
C ARG A 78 10.68 -6.75 9.79
N VAL A 79 11.12 -7.97 10.08
CA VAL A 79 10.88 -9.14 9.21
C VAL A 79 9.38 -9.44 9.12
N GLY A 80 8.66 -9.39 10.24
CA GLY A 80 7.20 -9.51 10.26
C GLY A 80 6.50 -8.46 9.39
N VAL A 81 6.91 -7.19 9.51
CA VAL A 81 6.41 -6.10 8.68
C VAL A 81 6.69 -6.35 7.20
N LEU A 82 7.90 -6.80 6.83
CA LEU A 82 8.22 -7.15 5.44
C LEU A 82 7.32 -8.27 4.92
N GLY A 83 7.15 -9.35 5.69
CA GLY A 83 6.24 -10.44 5.34
C GLY A 83 4.81 -9.94 5.10
N MET A 84 4.31 -9.09 6.00
CA MET A 84 2.99 -8.50 5.87
C MET A 84 2.87 -7.60 4.63
N SER A 85 3.88 -6.78 4.34
CA SER A 85 3.89 -5.92 3.14
C SER A 85 3.86 -6.73 1.85
N VAL A 86 4.58 -7.86 1.78
CA VAL A 86 4.54 -8.76 0.62
C VAL A 86 3.16 -9.41 0.48
N VAL A 87 2.58 -9.91 1.57
CA VAL A 87 1.23 -10.49 1.55
C VAL A 87 0.19 -9.46 1.10
N THR A 88 0.27 -8.22 1.62
CA THR A 88 -0.61 -7.12 1.20
C THR A 88 -0.47 -6.81 -0.28
N TYR A 89 0.77 -6.70 -0.79
CA TYR A 89 1.02 -6.48 -2.22
C TYR A 89 0.38 -7.58 -3.08
N LEU A 90 0.63 -8.85 -2.75
CA LEU A 90 0.09 -9.99 -3.50
C LEU A 90 -1.44 -10.05 -3.42
N GLY A 91 -2.01 -9.74 -2.26
CA GLY A 91 -3.46 -9.69 -2.05
C GLY A 91 -4.13 -8.61 -2.90
N ILE A 92 -3.57 -7.39 -2.89
CA ILE A 92 -4.07 -6.29 -3.73
C ILE A 92 -3.92 -6.63 -5.22
N MET A 93 -2.76 -7.14 -5.62
CA MET A 93 -2.51 -7.50 -7.02
C MET A 93 -3.47 -8.59 -7.51
N LYS A 94 -3.70 -9.64 -6.70
CA LYS A 94 -4.70 -10.67 -6.98
C LYS A 94 -6.10 -10.08 -7.13
N MET A 95 -6.49 -9.15 -6.26
CA MET A 95 -7.78 -8.48 -6.34
C MET A 95 -7.94 -7.61 -7.59
N ASN A 96 -6.86 -7.00 -8.06
CA ASN A 96 -6.85 -6.21 -9.30
C ASN A 96 -6.86 -7.06 -10.58
N LEU A 97 -6.18 -8.21 -10.58
CA LEU A 97 -6.05 -9.05 -11.76
C LEU A 97 -7.19 -10.06 -11.92
N SER A 98 -7.72 -10.57 -10.80
CA SER A 98 -8.72 -11.64 -10.80
C SER A 98 -10.06 -11.23 -10.18
N GLY A 99 -10.14 -10.02 -9.65
CA GLY A 99 -11.34 -9.48 -9.01
C GLY A 99 -11.76 -8.15 -9.64
N PRO A 100 -12.68 -7.42 -8.99
CA PRO A 100 -13.18 -6.14 -9.48
C PRO A 100 -12.17 -4.98 -9.32
N GLY A 101 -11.02 -5.21 -8.67
CA GLY A 101 -10.05 -4.17 -8.31
C GLY A 101 -10.35 -3.50 -6.97
N VAL A 102 -9.35 -2.82 -6.40
CA VAL A 102 -9.46 -2.10 -5.12
C VAL A 102 -10.62 -1.11 -5.14
N THR A 103 -10.69 -0.27 -6.16
CA THR A 103 -11.66 0.82 -6.28
C THR A 103 -13.09 0.31 -6.27
N GLU A 104 -13.41 -0.70 -7.08
CA GLU A 104 -14.78 -1.24 -7.14
C GLU A 104 -15.11 -2.15 -5.96
N THR A 105 -14.13 -2.80 -5.36
CA THR A 105 -14.32 -3.50 -4.08
C THR A 105 -14.75 -2.51 -3.01
N VAL A 106 -14.02 -1.40 -2.89
CA VAL A 106 -14.34 -0.30 -1.97
C VAL A 106 -15.71 0.25 -2.33
N LYS A 107 -15.92 0.83 -3.52
CA LYS A 107 -17.21 1.40 -3.95
C LYS A 107 -18.39 0.44 -3.82
N GLY A 108 -18.18 -0.85 -4.04
CA GLY A 108 -19.18 -1.89 -3.88
C GLY A 108 -19.75 -1.94 -2.46
N LEU A 109 -18.92 -1.71 -1.43
CA LEU A 109 -19.35 -1.63 -0.03
C LEU A 109 -20.27 -0.43 0.26
N TRP A 110 -20.19 0.64 -0.55
CA TRP A 110 -21.08 1.82 -0.43
C TRP A 110 -22.34 1.71 -1.30
N ARG A 111 -22.44 0.74 -2.21
CA ARG A 111 -23.66 0.53 -3.01
C ARG A 111 -24.68 -0.22 -2.16
N ARG A 112 -25.97 0.08 -2.38
CA ARG A 112 -27.05 -0.66 -1.73
C ARG A 112 -26.95 -2.15 -2.12
N PRO A 113 -27.20 -3.08 -1.19
CA PRO A 113 -27.30 -4.50 -1.53
C PRO A 113 -28.33 -4.68 -2.64
N GLN A 114 -28.00 -5.44 -3.69
CA GLN A 114 -29.01 -5.90 -4.62
C GLN A 114 -29.87 -6.94 -3.89
N LYS A 115 -31.18 -6.68 -3.87
CA LYS A 115 -32.17 -7.61 -3.31
C LYS A 115 -32.35 -8.81 -4.21
#